data_AF-A0A9X2B7T1-F1
#
_entry.id   AF-A0A9X2B7T1-F1
#
_cell.length_a   1.000
_cell.length_b   1.000
_cell.length_c   1.000
_cell.angle_alpha   90.00
_cell.angle_beta   90.00
_cell.angle_gamma   90.00
#
_symmetry.space_group_name_H-M   'P 1'
#
loop_
_entity.id
_entity.type
_entity.pdbx_description
1 polymer ?
#
loop_
_entity_poly.entity_id
_entity_poly.type
_entity_poly.pdbx_seq_one_letter_code
_entity_poly.pdbx_strand_id
1 'polypeptide(L)'
;MKQGLIVFLNGTSSSGKTSISTELLNQNEISFRHLSIDDFFHGLFHDYIDFINTKCSKSADGEDVEVSVQIIIDSLVTLFYSTVKFMSEKGI
;
A
#
# COMPACT_ATOMS: atom_id res chain seq x y z
N MET A 1 -13.45 -10.30 20.15
CA MET A 1 -12.34 -9.32 20.27
C MET A 1 -12.91 -7.96 19.89
N LYS A 2 -12.50 -6.86 20.54
CA LYS A 2 -12.93 -5.52 20.09
C LYS A 2 -12.22 -5.21 18.76
N GLN A 3 -12.96 -4.65 17.81
CA GLN A 3 -12.41 -4.20 16.53
C GLN A 3 -11.39 -3.07 16.78
N GLY A 4 -10.25 -3.12 16.10
CA GLY A 4 -9.18 -2.14 16.19
C GLY A 4 -9.58 -0.79 15.58
N LEU A 5 -9.01 0.30 16.11
CA LEU A 5 -9.22 1.65 15.62
C LEU A 5 -8.40 1.89 14.35
N ILE A 6 -9.05 2.33 13.28
CA ILE A 6 -8.37 2.74 12.05
C ILE A 6 -8.29 4.27 12.03
N VAL A 7 -7.07 4.81 11.95
CA VAL A 7 -6.82 6.24 11.71
C VAL A 7 -6.32 6.41 10.27
N PHE A 8 -7.12 7.08 9.44
CA PHE A 8 -6.78 7.31 8.04
C PHE A 8 -6.19 8.72 7.86
N LEU A 9 -4.92 8.80 7.48
CA LEU A 9 -4.24 10.06 7.18
C LEU A 9 -4.15 10.24 5.67
N ASN A 10 -4.95 11.17 5.12
CA ASN A 10 -4.94 11.52 3.70
C ASN A 10 -4.43 12.95 3.48
N GLY A 11 -3.67 13.16 2.42
CA GLY A 11 -3.06 14.45 2.09
C GLY A 11 -2.00 14.32 1.02
N THR A 12 -1.65 15.44 0.40
CA THR A 12 -0.63 15.51 -0.66
C THR A 12 0.76 15.10 -0.14
N SER A 13 1.71 14.88 -1.04
CA SER A 13 3.11 14.72 -0.65
C SER A 13 3.58 15.91 0.21
N SER A 14 4.38 15.64 1.24
CA SER A 14 4.88 16.62 2.21
C SER A 14 3.85 17.38 3.06
N SER A 15 2.58 16.96 3.08
CA SER A 15 1.54 17.60 3.92
C SER A 15 1.64 17.30 5.43
N GLY A 16 2.71 16.65 5.88
CA GLY A 16 2.93 16.31 7.29
C GLY A 16 2.36 14.96 7.77
N LYS A 17 1.81 14.12 6.87
CA LYS A 17 1.24 12.80 7.23
C LYS A 17 2.21 11.94 8.06
N THR A 18 3.44 11.80 7.57
CA THR A 18 4.50 11.00 8.20
C THR A 18 4.91 11.54 9.57
N SER A 19 4.89 12.87 9.74
CA SER A 19 5.19 13.51 11.03
C SER A 19 4.08 13.21 12.05
N ILE A 20 2.82 13.32 11.63
CA ILE A 20 1.66 12.99 12.47
C ILE A 20 1.66 11.51 12.85
N SER A 21 1.90 10.61 11.90
CA SER A 21 1.96 9.16 12.19
C SER A 21 3.09 8.82 13.16
N THR A 22 4.26 9.47 13.02
CA THR A 22 5.39 9.29 13.96
C THR A 22 4.99 9.70 15.37
N GLU A 23 4.31 10.84 15.52
CA GLU A 23 3.85 11.30 16.84
C GLU A 23 2.78 10.39 17.45
N LEU A 24 1.89 9.82 16.62
CA LEU A 24 0.93 8.81 17.07
C LEU A 24 1.62 7.53 17.55
N LEU A 25 2.67 7.08 16.86
CA LEU A 25 3.46 5.90 17.27
C LEU A 25 4.19 6.10 18.62
N ASN A 26 4.48 7.35 18.99
CA ASN A 26 5.14 7.70 20.24
C ASN A 26 4.19 7.74 21.45
N GLN A 27 2.87 7.59 21.25
CA GLN A 27 1.90 7.61 22.35
C GLN A 27 1.99 6.32 23.18
N ASN A 28 2.05 6.44 24.50
CA ASN A 28 2.17 5.29 25.42
C ASN A 28 0.82 4.70 25.84
N GLU A 29 -0.27 5.46 25.75
CA GLU A 29 -1.61 5.03 26.19
C GLU A 29 -2.31 4.15 25.17
N ILE A 30 -2.06 4.37 23.88
CA ILE A 30 -2.65 3.64 22.76
C ILE A 30 -1.52 3.18 21.85
N SER A 31 -1.41 1.87 21.64
CA SER A 31 -0.44 1.33 20.69
C SER A 31 -0.97 1.47 19.27
N PHE A 32 -0.25 2.22 18.44
CA PHE A 32 -0.55 2.34 17.01
C PHE A 32 0.41 1.49 16.18
N ARG A 33 -0.08 1.01 15.04
CA ARG A 33 0.76 0.52 13.95
C ARG A 33 0.61 1.43 12.74
N HIS A 34 1.73 1.71 12.09
CA HIS A 34 1.75 2.52 10.89
C HIS A 34 1.79 1.63 9.65
N LEU A 35 0.85 1.86 8.73
CA LEU A 35 0.83 1.26 7.40
C LEU A 35 0.88 2.39 6.38
N SER A 36 1.94 2.39 5.58
CA SER A 36 2.14 3.36 4.50
C SER A 36 1.85 2.69 3.17
N ILE A 37 0.97 3.30 2.37
CA ILE A 37 0.75 2.85 0.99
C ILE A 37 2.00 3.10 0.13
N ASP A 38 2.75 4.16 0.43
CA ASP A 38 4.01 4.47 -0.25
C ASP A 38 5.05 3.38 0.02
N ASP A 39 5.18 2.91 1.27
CA ASP A 39 6.13 1.84 1.62
C ASP A 39 5.70 0.49 1.00
N PHE A 40 4.39 0.27 0.87
CA PHE A 40 3.85 -0.92 0.23
C PHE A 40 4.19 -0.97 -1.27
N PHE A 41 4.03 0.14 -1.99
CA PHE A 41 4.34 0.22 -3.42
C PHE A 41 5.84 0.37 -3.70
N HIS A 42 6.55 1.28 -3.01
CA HIS A 42 7.98 1.49 -3.23
C HIS A 42 8.86 0.37 -2.67
N GLY A 43 8.38 -0.35 -1.65
CA GLY A 43 9.08 -1.51 -1.10
C GLY A 43 8.65 -2.77 -1.82
N LEU A 44 7.60 -3.40 -1.29
CA LEU A 44 7.23 -4.79 -1.57
C LEU A 44 7.02 -5.11 -3.06
N PHE A 45 6.63 -4.13 -3.88
CA PHE A 45 6.22 -4.35 -5.26
C PHE A 45 6.96 -3.52 -6.31
N HIS A 46 7.89 -2.64 -5.93
CA HIS A 46 8.59 -1.78 -6.88
C HIS A 46 9.28 -2.60 -7.97
N ASP A 47 10.12 -3.56 -7.57
CA ASP A 47 10.85 -4.44 -8.49
C ASP A 47 9.91 -5.33 -9.32
N TYR A 48 8.74 -5.67 -8.77
CA TYR A 48 7.74 -6.48 -9.47
C TYR A 48 7.01 -5.67 -10.54
N ILE A 49 6.62 -4.44 -10.24
CA ILE A 49 6.01 -3.52 -11.21
C ILE A 49 7.02 -3.20 -12.32
N ASP A 50 8.28 -2.94 -11.98
CA ASP A 50 9.35 -2.74 -12.96
C ASP A 50 9.59 -3.98 -13.82
N PHE A 51 9.58 -5.18 -13.23
CA PHE A 51 9.66 -6.44 -13.98
C PHE A 51 8.52 -6.56 -15.00
N ILE A 52 7.27 -6.32 -14.59
CA ILE A 52 6.12 -6.38 -15.49
C ILE A 52 6.27 -5.35 -16.62
N ASN A 53 6.61 -4.10 -16.28
CA ASN A 53 6.80 -3.02 -17.24
C ASN A 53 7.90 -3.31 -18.27
N THR A 54 8.93 -4.07 -17.89
CA THR A 54 10.09 -4.33 -18.76
C THR A 54 10.02 -5.66 -19.50
N LYS A 55 9.35 -6.68 -18.95
CA LYS A 55 9.35 -8.05 -19.50
C LYS A 55 8.01 -8.47 -20.09
N CYS A 56 6.90 -7.92 -19.61
CA CYS A 56 5.56 -8.29 -20.07
C CYS A 56 4.96 -7.30 -21.07
N SER A 57 5.60 -6.14 -21.27
CA SER A 57 5.18 -5.11 -22.23
C SER A 57 5.46 -5.45 -23.70
N LYS A 58 6.20 -6.53 -23.98
CA LYS A 58 6.48 -7.00 -25.35
C LYS A 58 5.92 -8.40 -25.54
N SER A 59 5.03 -8.58 -26.50
CA SER A 59 4.62 -9.93 -26.92
C SER A 59 5.75 -10.62 -27.72
N ALA A 60 5.70 -11.95 -27.80
CA ALA A 60 6.65 -12.75 -28.60
C ALA A 60 6.61 -12.40 -30.11
N ASP A 61 5.52 -11.79 -30.57
CA ASP A 61 5.26 -11.46 -31.96
C ASP A 61 5.47 -9.96 -32.28
N GLY A 62 5.95 -9.17 -31.31
CA GLY A 62 6.28 -7.75 -31.51
C GLY A 62 5.08 -6.79 -31.53
N GLU A 63 3.87 -7.27 -31.28
CA GLU A 63 2.70 -6.41 -31.03
C GLU A 63 2.67 -5.96 -29.56
N ASP A 64 2.43 -4.67 -29.32
CA ASP A 64 2.22 -4.13 -27.98
C ASP A 64 0.91 -4.70 -27.41
N VAL A 65 1.02 -5.74 -26.59
CA VAL A 65 -0.10 -6.20 -25.76
C VAL A 65 -0.23 -5.16 -24.65
N GLU A 66 -1.07 -4.16 -24.89
CA GLU A 66 -1.38 -3.09 -23.93
C GLU A 66 -2.32 -3.64 -22.83
N VAL A 67 -1.91 -4.73 -22.16
CA VAL A 67 -2.54 -5.13 -20.90
C VAL A 67 -2.07 -4.14 -19.86
N SER A 68 -3.00 -3.29 -19.43
CA SER A 68 -2.70 -2.22 -18.50
C SER A 68 -2.14 -2.78 -17.19
N VAL A 69 -0.95 -2.31 -16.81
CA VAL A 69 -0.31 -2.54 -15.49
C VAL A 69 -1.23 -2.11 -14.35
N GLN A 70 -2.23 -1.26 -14.65
CA GLN A 70 -3.29 -0.88 -13.73
C GLN A 70 -4.05 -2.08 -13.14
N ILE A 71 -4.23 -3.17 -13.89
CA ILE A 71 -4.91 -4.39 -13.36
C ILE A 71 -4.15 -4.96 -12.16
N ILE A 72 -2.82 -4.95 -12.23
CA ILE A 72 -1.95 -5.42 -11.13
C ILE A 72 -1.97 -4.39 -10.01
N ILE A 73 -1.84 -3.10 -10.32
CA ILE A 73 -1.89 -2.03 -9.32
C ILE A 73 -3.20 -2.09 -8.52
N ASP A 74 -4.35 -2.23 -9.19
CA ASP A 74 -5.67 -2.31 -8.55
C ASP A 74 -5.78 -3.53 -7.63
N SER A 75 -5.20 -4.66 -8.05
CA SER A 75 -5.14 -5.88 -7.23
C SER A 75 -4.26 -5.68 -5.98
N LEU A 76 -3.14 -4.98 -6.12
CA LEU A 76 -2.25 -4.64 -4.99
C LEU A 76 -2.90 -3.65 -4.03
N VAL A 77 -3.61 -2.63 -4.53
CA VAL A 77 -4.41 -1.72 -3.70
C VAL A 77 -5.46 -2.51 -2.90
N THR A 78 -6.15 -3.45 -3.56
CA THR A 78 -7.14 -4.31 -2.90
C THR A 78 -6.52 -5.17 -1.80
N LEU A 79 -5.32 -5.71 -2.03
CA LEU A 79 -4.57 -6.47 -1.03
C LEU A 79 -4.16 -5.60 0.16
N PHE A 80 -3.72 -4.36 -0.09
CA PHE A 80 -3.40 -3.40 0.97
C PHE A 80 -4.61 -3.13 1.86
N TYR A 81 -5.78 -2.80 1.28
CA TYR A 81 -6.99 -2.58 2.07
C TYR A 81 -7.48 -3.82 2.81
N SER A 82 -7.33 -5.01 2.20
CA SER A 82 -7.64 -6.28 2.85
C SER A 82 -6.76 -6.50 4.09
N THR A 83 -5.49 -6.10 4.02
CA THR A 83 -4.55 -6.17 5.15
C THR A 83 -4.95 -5.24 6.29
N VAL A 84 -5.32 -3.98 5.98
CA VAL A 84 -5.84 -3.02 6.98
C VAL A 84 -7.08 -3.59 7.68
N LYS A 85 -8.02 -4.13 6.92
CA LYS A 85 -9.25 -4.73 7.47
C LYS A 85 -8.93 -5.93 8.36
N PHE A 86 -8.06 -6.83 7.90
CA PHE A 86 -7.62 -7.99 8.68
C PHE A 86 -7.01 -7.58 10.02
N MET A 87 -6.16 -6.55 10.05
CA MET A 87 -5.56 -6.04 11.29
C MET A 87 -6.61 -5.48 12.25
N SER A 88 -7.55 -4.67 11.74
CA SER A 88 -8.65 -4.14 12.54
C SER A 88 -9.53 -5.27 13.12
N GLU A 89 -9.85 -6.30 12.34
CA GLU A 89 -10.61 -7.47 12.84
C GLU A 89 -9.86 -8.26 13.92
N LYS A 90 -8.52 -8.25 13.88
CA LYS A 90 -7.65 -8.81 14.92
C LYS A 90 -7.49 -7.90 16.15
N GLY A 91 -8.05 -6.69 16.13
CA GLY A 91 -7.88 -5.71 17.20
C GLY A 91 -6.45 -5.14 17.28
N ILE A 92 -5.75 -5.15 16.14
CA ILE A 92 -4.38 -4.64 15.97
C ILE A 92 -4.44 -3.26 15.32
#